data_AF-A0A809XH84-F1
#
_entry.id   AF-A0A809XH84-F1
#
_cell.length_a   1.000
_cell.length_b   1.000
_cell.length_c   1.000
_cell.angle_alpha   90.00
_cell.angle_beta   90.00
_cell.angle_gamma   90.00
#
_symmetry.space_group_name_H-M   'P 1'
#
loop_
_entity.id
_entity.type
_entity.pdbx_description
1 polymer ?
#
loop_
_entity_poly.entity_id
_entity_poly.type
_entity_poly.pdbx_seq_one_letter_code
_entity_poly.pdbx_strand_id
1 'polypeptide(L)'
;MTVALSLGALLLGVLADRLRRYGIGTEALLAVVGLMFIAVQFAIILRWPLSSYVLWAAVAAVGAATVLSYAILASYFPKELAGRANAALNVFHIGGAFVLQYATGVVLEHWTPQAGHYPEIAYQIAFFLNLVLQIIAWVWFAFPWVLRPSTSARFSD
;
A
#
# COMPACT_ATOMS: atom_id res chain seq x y z
N MET A 1 8.02 -10.88 18.02
CA MET A 1 7.41 -10.18 16.86
C MET A 1 7.15 -8.72 17.15
N THR A 2 6.46 -8.36 18.24
CA THR A 2 6.02 -6.98 18.53
C THR A 2 7.15 -5.97 18.65
N VAL A 3 8.28 -6.31 19.28
CA VAL A 3 9.44 -5.41 19.41
C VAL A 3 10.16 -5.20 18.07
N ALA A 4 10.32 -6.26 17.28
CA ALA A 4 10.88 -6.18 15.92
C ALA A 4 9.93 -5.42 14.95
N LEU A 5 8.61 -5.56 15.13
CA LEU A 5 7.58 -4.79 14.44
C LEU A 5 7.68 -3.29 14.80
N SER A 6 7.79 -2.97 16.09
CA SER A 6 7.94 -1.58 16.53
C SER A 6 9.23 -0.96 16.00
N LEU A 7 10.36 -1.68 16.05
CA LEU A 7 11.64 -1.22 15.51
C LEU A 7 11.64 -1.09 13.99
N GLY A 8 11.09 -2.07 13.26
CA GLY A 8 11.00 -2.04 11.81
C GLY A 8 10.05 -0.96 11.29
N ALA A 9 8.90 -0.78 11.93
CA ALA A 9 7.95 0.28 11.61
C ALA A 9 8.51 1.68 11.94
N LEU A 10 9.23 1.82 13.06
CA LEU A 10 9.92 3.07 13.40
C LEU A 10 11.04 3.38 12.39
N LEU A 11 11.88 2.41 12.03
CA LEU A 11 12.98 2.63 11.08
C LEU A 11 12.48 2.97 9.68
N LEU A 12 11.48 2.26 9.17
CA LEU A 12 10.89 2.54 7.86
C LEU A 12 10.06 3.83 7.87
N GLY A 13 9.34 4.13 8.97
CA GLY A 13 8.64 5.39 9.16
C GLY A 13 9.60 6.58 9.22
N VAL A 14 10.73 6.45 9.91
CA VAL A 14 11.79 7.47 9.96
C VAL A 14 12.50 7.62 8.62
N LEU A 15 12.72 6.51 7.89
CA LEU A 15 13.30 6.56 6.54
C LEU A 15 12.35 7.27 5.57
N ALA A 16 11.05 6.97 5.62
CA ALA A 16 10.02 7.65 4.85
C ALA A 16 9.92 9.15 5.21
N ASP A 17 9.98 9.50 6.50
CA ASP A 17 9.96 10.90 6.95
C ASP A 17 11.23 11.65 6.54
N ARG A 18 12.40 10.99 6.56
CA ARG A 18 13.64 11.56 6.04
C ARG A 18 13.57 11.82 4.55
N LEU A 19 13.07 10.87 3.75
CA LEU A 19 12.90 11.06 2.30
C LEU A 19 11.95 12.22 1.99
N ARG A 20 10.92 12.42 2.82
CA ARG A 20 10.02 13.58 2.73
C ARG A 20 10.74 14.92 2.98
N ARG A 21 11.73 14.94 3.88
CA ARG A 21 12.53 16.14 4.17
C ARG A 21 13.52 16.52 3.06
N TYR A 22 13.80 15.61 2.12
CA TYR A 22 14.65 15.88 0.95
C TYR A 22 13.92 16.59 -0.21
N GLY A 23 12.66 17.00 -0.03
CA GLY A 23 11.91 17.74 -1.04
C GLY A 23 11.26 16.88 -2.12
N ILE A 24 11.22 15.56 -1.93
CA ILE A 24 10.44 14.66 -2.78
C ILE A 24 8.95 14.93 -2.55
N GLY A 25 8.20 15.18 -3.62
CA GLY A 25 6.75 15.40 -3.55
C GLY A 25 6.06 14.27 -2.78
N THR A 26 5.14 14.62 -1.89
CA THR A 26 4.42 13.66 -1.04
C THR A 26 3.70 12.58 -1.85
N GLU A 27 3.25 12.91 -3.06
CA GLU A 27 2.65 11.95 -3.98
C GLU A 27 3.68 10.92 -4.51
N ALA A 28 4.88 11.37 -4.90
CA ALA A 28 5.96 10.49 -5.34
C ALA A 28 6.44 9.55 -4.21
N LEU A 29 6.48 10.06 -2.97
CA LEU A 29 6.76 9.24 -1.79
C LEU A 29 5.68 8.15 -1.61
N LEU A 30 4.40 8.49 -1.76
CA LEU A 30 3.30 7.52 -1.69
C LEU A 30 3.42 6.44 -2.77
N ALA A 31 3.86 6.81 -3.99
CA ALA A 31 4.10 5.84 -5.05
C ALA A 31 5.27 4.90 -4.76
N VAL A 32 6.39 5.40 -4.23
CA VAL A 32 7.54 4.56 -3.84
C VAL A 32 7.15 3.59 -2.72
N VAL A 33 6.40 4.08 -1.72
CA VAL A 33 5.85 3.25 -0.65
C VAL A 33 4.93 2.17 -1.22
N GLY A 34 4.01 2.53 -2.13
CA GLY A 34 3.12 1.58 -2.79
C GLY A 34 3.87 0.50 -3.58
N LEU A 35 4.94 0.88 -4.29
CA LEU A 35 5.79 -0.06 -5.03
C LEU A 35 6.53 -1.02 -4.09
N MET A 36 7.09 -0.51 -2.99
CA MET A 36 7.70 -1.38 -1.96
C MET A 36 6.67 -2.35 -1.37
N PHE A 37 5.44 -1.90 -1.15
CA PHE A 37 4.38 -2.74 -0.61
C PHE A 37 4.01 -3.88 -1.56
N ILE A 38 3.85 -3.57 -2.86
CA ILE A 38 3.63 -4.56 -3.93
C ILE A 38 4.78 -5.58 -3.95
N ALA A 39 6.03 -5.12 -3.89
CA ALA A 39 7.20 -6.00 -3.92
C ALA A 39 7.24 -6.97 -2.72
N VAL A 40 6.94 -6.48 -1.51
CA VAL A 40 6.89 -7.32 -0.30
C VAL A 40 5.75 -8.33 -0.39
N GLN A 41 4.56 -7.94 -0.83
CA GLN A 41 3.44 -8.87 -1.02
C GLN A 41 3.73 -9.93 -2.07
N PHE A 42 4.37 -9.55 -3.18
CA PHE A 42 4.79 -10.48 -4.21
C PHE A 42 5.80 -11.52 -3.66
N ALA A 43 6.74 -11.09 -2.81
CA ALA A 43 7.67 -12.00 -2.13
C ALA A 43 6.96 -12.97 -1.16
N ILE A 44 5.88 -12.55 -0.51
CA ILE A 44 5.02 -13.43 0.31
C ILE A 44 4.33 -14.49 -0.56
N ILE A 45 3.75 -14.08 -1.70
CA ILE A 45 3.05 -14.99 -2.61
C ILE A 45 4.01 -16.02 -3.21
N LEU A 46 5.21 -15.59 -3.63
CA LEU A 46 6.26 -16.45 -4.16
C LEU A 46 6.92 -17.36 -3.10
N ARG A 47 6.58 -17.18 -1.82
CA ARG A 47 7.21 -17.90 -0.70
C ARG A 47 8.73 -17.84 -0.75
N TRP A 48 9.24 -16.62 -0.95
CA TRP A 48 10.69 -16.39 -0.90
C TRP A 48 11.27 -16.99 0.38
N PRO A 49 12.48 -17.60 0.38
CA PRO A 49 13.10 -18.26 1.55
C PRO A 49 13.48 -17.32 2.72
N LEU A 50 12.78 -16.20 2.86
CA LEU A 50 12.84 -15.31 4.00
C LEU A 50 11.88 -15.78 5.10
N SER A 51 12.23 -15.46 6.34
CA SER A 51 11.35 -15.71 7.48
C SER A 51 10.03 -14.98 7.29
N SER A 52 8.90 -15.70 7.41
CA SER A 52 7.55 -15.15 7.28
C SER A 52 7.31 -13.93 8.18
N TYR A 53 7.91 -13.94 9.37
CA TYR A 53 7.84 -12.81 10.31
C TYR A 53 8.45 -11.52 9.76
N VAL A 54 9.52 -11.60 8.96
CA VAL A 54 10.19 -10.44 8.38
C VAL A 54 9.33 -9.84 7.27
N LEU A 55 8.74 -10.69 6.43
CA LEU A 55 7.86 -10.24 5.35
C LEU A 55 6.61 -9.56 5.91
N TRP A 56 5.95 -10.16 6.91
CA TRP A 56 4.80 -9.54 7.57
C TRP A 56 5.16 -8.26 8.35
N ALA A 57 6.36 -8.16 8.92
CA ALA A 57 6.84 -6.92 9.52
C ALA A 57 7.06 -5.81 8.49
N ALA A 58 7.59 -6.15 7.31
CA ALA A 58 7.73 -5.22 6.20
C ALA A 58 6.35 -4.75 5.70
N VAL A 59 5.36 -5.64 5.58
CA VAL A 59 3.96 -5.28 5.26
C VAL A 59 3.43 -4.26 6.28
N ALA A 60 3.56 -4.52 7.58
CA ALA A 60 3.05 -3.60 8.61
C ALA A 60 3.74 -2.23 8.55
N ALA A 61 5.06 -2.22 8.39
CA ALA A 61 5.85 -1.00 8.36
C ALA A 61 5.56 -0.13 7.11
N VAL A 62 5.51 -0.74 5.92
CA VAL A 62 5.17 -0.04 4.68
C VAL A 62 3.70 0.36 4.68
N GLY A 63 2.81 -0.48 5.23
CA GLY A 63 1.38 -0.18 5.39
C GLY A 63 1.13 1.06 6.27
N ALA A 64 1.94 1.31 7.30
CA ALA A 64 1.81 2.51 8.13
C ALA A 64 2.01 3.81 7.34
N ALA A 65 2.84 3.78 6.28
CA ALA A 65 3.07 4.94 5.43
C ALA A 65 1.85 5.32 4.58
N THR A 66 0.81 4.48 4.50
CA THR A 66 -0.48 4.88 3.91
C THR A 66 -1.10 6.08 4.61
N VAL A 67 -0.71 6.41 5.85
CA VAL A 67 -1.15 7.64 6.54
C VAL A 67 -0.80 8.92 5.76
N LEU A 68 0.21 8.87 4.88
CA LEU A 68 0.56 9.95 3.96
C LEU A 68 -0.63 10.35 3.07
N SER A 69 -1.52 9.42 2.73
CA SER A 69 -2.72 9.70 1.93
C SER A 69 -3.65 10.72 2.58
N TYR A 70 -3.81 10.70 3.91
CA TYR A 70 -4.58 11.70 4.66
C TYR A 70 -3.93 13.08 4.59
N ALA A 71 -2.60 13.15 4.69
CA ALA A 71 -1.87 14.42 4.61
C ALA A 71 -1.96 15.01 3.19
N ILE A 72 -1.82 14.16 2.16
CA ILE A 72 -1.94 14.55 0.75
C ILE A 72 -3.36 15.05 0.46
N LEU A 73 -4.38 14.27 0.83
CA LEU A 73 -5.77 14.65 0.57
C LEU A 73 -6.14 15.95 1.27
N ALA A 74 -5.75 16.12 2.53
CA ALA A 74 -5.97 17.37 3.25
C ALA A 74 -5.29 18.59 2.60
N SER A 75 -4.20 18.40 1.85
CA SER A 75 -3.49 19.50 1.19
C SER A 75 -4.19 20.02 -0.08
N TYR A 76 -5.06 19.23 -0.72
CA TYR A 76 -5.83 19.68 -1.89
C TYR A 76 -7.11 20.45 -1.52
N PHE A 77 -7.57 20.37 -0.28
CA PHE A 77 -8.82 21.01 0.15
C PHE A 77 -8.56 22.22 1.06
N PRO A 78 -9.47 23.21 1.07
CA PRO A 78 -9.48 24.26 2.09
C PRO A 78 -9.55 23.67 3.51
N LYS A 79 -8.99 24.38 4.49
CA LYS A 79 -8.91 23.91 5.89
C LYS A 79 -10.28 23.56 6.47
N GLU A 80 -11.36 24.23 6.07
CA GLU A 80 -12.71 23.93 6.56
C GLU A 80 -13.25 22.57 6.04
N LEU A 81 -12.74 22.10 4.90
CA LEU A 81 -13.18 20.86 4.23
C LEU A 81 -12.21 19.69 4.43
N ALA A 82 -10.97 19.94 4.84
CA ALA A 82 -9.95 18.91 5.06
C ALA A 82 -10.42 17.80 6.02
N GLY A 83 -11.14 18.17 7.09
CA GLY A 83 -11.72 17.20 8.03
C GLY A 83 -12.76 16.28 7.37
N ARG A 84 -13.64 16.84 6.52
CA ARG A 84 -14.66 16.07 5.78
C ARG A 84 -14.01 15.17 4.72
N ALA A 85 -13.01 15.67 4.01
CA ALA A 85 -12.24 14.90 3.02
C ALA A 85 -11.55 13.70 3.68
N ASN A 86 -10.90 13.89 4.83
CA ASN A 86 -10.27 12.80 5.58
C ASN A 86 -11.28 11.80 6.15
N ALA A 87 -12.45 12.26 6.60
CA ALA A 87 -13.52 11.36 7.02
C ALA A 87 -14.01 10.49 5.86
N ALA A 88 -14.26 11.09 4.68
CA ALA A 88 -14.64 10.35 3.49
C ALA A 88 -13.57 9.33 3.06
N LEU A 89 -12.29 9.71 3.12
CA LEU A 89 -11.18 8.80 2.85
C LEU A 89 -11.12 7.63 3.85
N ASN A 90 -11.40 7.89 5.13
CA ASN A 90 -11.46 6.84 6.14
C ASN A 90 -12.62 5.87 5.89
N VAL A 91 -13.81 6.38 5.56
CA VAL A 91 -14.96 5.54 5.17
C VAL A 91 -14.62 4.70 3.94
N PHE A 92 -13.93 5.28 2.94
CA PHE A 92 -13.46 4.55 1.77
C PHE A 92 -12.47 3.44 2.15
N HIS A 93 -11.49 3.72 3.02
CA HIS A 93 -10.53 2.70 3.48
C HIS A 93 -11.22 1.56 4.22
N ILE A 94 -12.08 1.87 5.19
CA ILE A 94 -12.78 0.85 5.98
C ILE A 94 -13.74 0.05 5.09
N GLY A 95 -14.56 0.73 4.28
CA GLY A 95 -15.48 0.07 3.36
C GLY A 95 -14.76 -0.80 2.34
N GLY A 96 -13.66 -0.32 1.77
CA GLY A 96 -12.79 -1.10 0.89
C GLY A 96 -12.21 -2.33 1.58
N ALA A 97 -11.76 -2.20 2.83
CA ALA A 97 -11.27 -3.32 3.63
C ALA A 97 -12.34 -4.39 3.84
N PHE A 98 -13.59 -4.01 4.13
CA PHE A 98 -14.72 -4.95 4.24
C PHE A 98 -14.98 -5.68 2.92
N VAL A 99 -15.02 -4.94 1.81
CA VAL A 99 -15.25 -5.54 0.47
C VAL A 99 -14.13 -6.53 0.13
N LEU A 100 -12.86 -6.15 0.32
CA LEU A 100 -11.72 -7.02 0.03
C LEU A 100 -11.66 -8.24 0.97
N GLN A 101 -12.00 -8.06 2.24
CA GLN A 101 -12.08 -9.15 3.21
C GLN A 101 -13.18 -10.14 2.82
N TYR A 102 -14.37 -9.65 2.46
CA TYR A 102 -15.47 -10.48 1.98
C TYR A 102 -15.11 -11.22 0.69
N ALA A 103 -14.56 -10.50 -0.32
CA ALA A 103 -14.14 -11.08 -1.58
C ALA A 103 -13.07 -12.17 -1.37
N THR A 104 -12.12 -11.93 -0.46
CA THR A 104 -11.11 -12.93 -0.08
C THR A 104 -11.76 -14.18 0.52
N GLY A 105 -12.77 -14.02 1.38
CA GLY A 105 -13.54 -15.15 1.92
C GLY A 105 -14.26 -15.95 0.83
N VAL A 106 -14.96 -15.27 -0.07
CA VAL A 106 -15.64 -15.90 -1.22
C VAL A 106 -14.65 -16.67 -2.10
N VAL A 107 -13.47 -16.10 -2.37
CA VAL A 107 -12.42 -16.80 -3.13
C VAL A 107 -12.00 -18.08 -2.41
N LEU A 108 -11.74 -18.03 -1.09
CA LEU A 108 -11.33 -19.20 -0.32
C LEU A 108 -12.38 -20.33 -0.34
N GLU A 109 -13.68 -19.99 -0.30
CA GLU A 109 -14.79 -20.97 -0.33
C GLU A 109 -14.85 -21.82 -1.60
N HIS A 110 -14.15 -21.43 -2.68
CA HIS A 110 -14.06 -22.25 -3.90
C HIS A 110 -13.23 -23.52 -3.71
N TRP A 111 -12.45 -23.63 -2.62
CA TRP A 111 -11.68 -24.82 -2.29
C TRP A 111 -12.29 -25.57 -1.12
N THR A 112 -12.29 -26.91 -1.20
CA THR A 112 -12.73 -27.74 -0.08
C THR A 112 -11.70 -27.68 1.05
N PRO A 113 -12.11 -27.35 2.30
CA PRO A 113 -11.21 -27.43 3.45
C PRO A 113 -10.69 -28.85 3.65
N GLN A 114 -9.37 -28.99 3.83
CA GLN A 114 -8.73 -30.25 4.19
C GLN A 114 -8.24 -30.13 5.65
N ALA A 115 -8.73 -31.00 6.53
CA ALA A 115 -8.40 -30.97 7.96
C ALA A 115 -8.61 -29.59 8.63
N GLY A 116 -9.72 -28.91 8.30
CA GLY A 116 -10.09 -27.61 8.88
C GLY A 116 -9.35 -26.40 8.31
N HIS A 117 -8.47 -26.58 7.32
CA HIS A 117 -7.73 -25.50 6.68
C HIS A 117 -7.95 -25.53 5.17
N TYR A 118 -8.01 -24.35 4.54
CA TYR A 118 -8.03 -24.27 3.09
C TYR A 118 -6.66 -24.65 2.53
N PRO A 119 -6.59 -25.28 1.34
CA PRO A 119 -5.33 -25.58 0.71
C PRO A 119 -4.55 -24.30 0.42
N GLU A 120 -3.24 -24.39 0.48
CA GLU A 120 -2.31 -23.27 0.29
C GLU A 120 -2.59 -22.44 -0.96
N ILE A 121 -2.93 -23.11 -2.06
CA ILE A 121 -3.21 -22.48 -3.35
C ILE A 121 -4.38 -21.48 -3.27
N ALA A 122 -5.36 -21.73 -2.38
CA ALA A 122 -6.49 -20.83 -2.17
C ALA A 122 -6.03 -19.49 -1.61
N TYR A 123 -5.11 -19.49 -0.64
CA TYR A 123 -4.53 -18.28 -0.07
C TYR A 123 -3.62 -17.56 -1.07
N GLN A 124 -2.82 -18.29 -1.85
CA GLN A 124 -1.99 -17.70 -2.89
C GLN A 124 -2.83 -16.97 -3.94
N ILE A 125 -3.92 -17.59 -4.41
CA ILE A 125 -4.81 -16.97 -5.39
C ILE A 125 -5.53 -15.76 -4.78
N ALA A 126 -6.03 -15.86 -3.55
CA ALA A 126 -6.66 -14.73 -2.88
C ALA A 126 -5.71 -13.54 -2.71
N PHE A 127 -4.47 -13.77 -2.26
CA PHE A 127 -3.47 -12.71 -2.15
C PHE A 127 -3.04 -12.17 -3.52
N PHE A 128 -2.94 -13.04 -4.54
CA PHE A 128 -2.60 -12.62 -5.89
C PHE A 128 -3.66 -11.70 -6.50
N LEU A 129 -4.96 -12.00 -6.32
CA LEU A 129 -6.04 -11.13 -6.78
C LEU A 129 -5.99 -9.76 -6.12
N ASN A 130 -5.74 -9.70 -4.80
CA ASN A 130 -5.54 -8.46 -4.08
C ASN A 130 -4.31 -7.68 -4.61
N LEU A 131 -3.20 -8.37 -4.88
CA LEU A 131 -1.99 -7.76 -5.43
C LEU A 131 -2.23 -7.17 -6.83
N VAL A 132 -2.94 -7.88 -7.70
CA VAL A 132 -3.28 -7.39 -9.05
C VAL A 132 -4.12 -6.12 -8.96
N LEU A 133 -5.14 -6.11 -8.10
CA LEU A 133 -5.96 -4.91 -7.87
C LEU A 133 -5.11 -3.74 -7.37
N GLN A 134 -4.17 -4.02 -6.46
CA GLN A 134 -3.25 -3.01 -5.96
C GLN A 134 -2.29 -2.48 -7.04
N ILE A 135 -1.79 -3.34 -7.93
CA ILE A 135 -0.96 -2.92 -9.07
C ILE A 135 -1.77 -2.02 -10.01
N ILE A 136 -3.02 -2.37 -10.31
CA ILE A 136 -3.90 -1.53 -11.15
C ILE A 136 -4.09 -0.15 -10.51
N ALA A 137 -4.39 -0.09 -9.20
CA ALA A 137 -4.53 1.17 -8.48
C ALA A 137 -3.24 1.99 -8.46
N TRP A 138 -2.09 1.34 -8.31
CA TRP A 138 -0.77 2.00 -8.33
C TRP A 138 -0.44 2.56 -9.72
N VAL A 139 -0.68 1.79 -10.79
CA VAL A 139 -0.50 2.26 -12.17
C VAL A 139 -1.41 3.44 -12.45
N TRP A 140 -2.68 3.37 -12.03
CA TRP A 140 -3.62 4.49 -12.16
C TRP A 140 -3.13 5.75 -11.43
N PHE A 141 -2.62 5.59 -10.20
CA PHE A 141 -2.07 6.69 -9.41
C PHE A 141 -0.83 7.31 -10.06
N ALA A 142 0.05 6.50 -10.67
CA ALA A 142 1.26 6.97 -11.33
C ALA A 142 1.04 7.46 -12.77
N PHE A 143 -0.11 7.14 -13.37
CA PHE A 143 -0.44 7.46 -14.76
C PHE A 143 -0.29 8.95 -15.14
N PRO A 144 -0.68 9.93 -14.31
CA PRO A 144 -0.52 11.36 -14.63
C PRO A 144 0.94 11.80 -14.81
N TRP A 145 1.90 11.14 -14.13
CA TRP A 145 3.33 11.46 -14.26
C TRP A 145 3.94 10.88 -15.53
N VAL A 146 3.45 9.73 -15.99
CA VAL A 146 3.86 9.11 -17.25
C VAL A 146 3.39 9.96 -18.45
N LEU A 147 2.20 10.55 -18.35
CA LEU A 147 1.64 11.42 -19.39
C LEU A 147 2.20 12.85 -19.41
N ARG A 148 2.82 13.31 -18.31
CA ARG A 148 3.48 14.61 -18.22
C ARG A 148 4.99 14.42 -18.04
N PRO A 149 5.72 13.95 -19.07
CA PRO A 149 7.16 14.04 -19.03
C PRO A 149 7.52 15.52 -18.92
N SER A 150 8.40 15.83 -17.98
CA SER A 150 8.87 17.17 -17.64
C SER A 150 9.22 17.98 -18.89
N THR A 151 8.33 18.90 -19.27
CA THR A 151 8.66 20.00 -20.17
C THR A 151 9.45 21.07 -19.40
N SER A 152 10.57 20.69 -18.79
CA SER A 152 11.50 21.61 -18.10
C SER A 152 12.79 21.78 -18.90
N ALA A 153 12.66 22.10 -20.20
CA ALA A 153 13.78 22.44 -21.07
C ALA A 153 13.38 23.56 -22.06
N ARG A 154 12.74 24.63 -21.56
CA ARG A 154 12.41 25.77 -22.41
C ARG A 154 12.34 27.10 -21.65
N PHE A 155 13.39 27.44 -20.90
CA PHE A 155 13.72 28.81 -20.51
C PHE A 155 15.23 28.93 -20.26
N SER A 156 15.99 28.94 -21.35
CA SER A 156 17.31 29.57 -21.42
C SER A 156 17.57 29.86 -22.90
N ASP A 157 17.18 31.05 -23.33
CA ASP A 157 17.88 31.95 -24.25
C ASP A 157 17.01 33.19 -24.53
#